data_AF-A0A0V0J5T5-F1
#
_entry.id   AF-A0A0V0J5T5-F1
#
_cell.length_a   1.000
_cell.length_b   1.000
_cell.length_c   1.000
_cell.angle_alpha   90.00
_cell.angle_beta   90.00
_cell.angle_gamma   90.00
#
_symmetry.space_group_name_H-M   'P 1'
#
loop_
_entity.id
_entity.type
_entity.pdbx_description
1 polymer ?
#
loop_
_entity_poly.entity_id
_entity_poly.type
_entity_poly.pdbx_seq_one_letter_code
_entity_poly.pdbx_strand_id
1 'polypeptide(L)'
;MNSGSTCRSHIACACCSRRMPSPDTAVSADLPQSACCLCARSFCALLCTPPSTCLCNSLACIGTLGDLRLELPLPNPLFLRNAVESSLVLNYLARQNIAHEDFLTILLQDLSTLTSHHFYDGLNEGSLARVDLTSKMCRSCRGSCLSRLVYAWRLNLPQDEIRNNWPHRPNCYYGRNCQTQVSNLAHAQHYNHCCEQTRFT
;
A
#
# COMPACT_ATOMS: atom_id res chain seq x y z
N MET A 1 43.77 -20.05 13.48
CA MET A 1 42.66 -19.71 14.39
C MET A 1 41.53 -19.19 13.53
N ASN A 2 40.50 -20.02 13.32
CA ASN A 2 39.39 -19.73 12.41
C ASN A 2 38.26 -19.09 13.23
N SER A 3 38.18 -17.76 13.22
CA SER A 3 37.15 -17.00 13.94
C SER A 3 35.84 -17.07 13.18
N GLY A 4 35.20 -18.24 13.19
CA GLY A 4 33.84 -18.41 12.72
C GLY A 4 32.89 -17.67 13.64
N SER A 5 32.54 -16.43 13.29
CA SER A 5 31.44 -15.72 13.93
C SER A 5 30.15 -16.51 13.67
N THR A 6 29.70 -17.27 14.67
CA THR A 6 28.46 -18.02 14.58
C THR A 6 27.30 -17.03 14.45
N CYS A 7 26.71 -16.90 13.26
CA CYS A 7 25.45 -16.21 13.05
C CYS A 7 24.33 -17.04 13.71
N ARG A 8 23.97 -16.70 14.96
CA ARG A 8 23.09 -17.53 15.81
C ARG A 8 21.59 -17.31 15.60
N SER A 9 21.17 -16.29 14.87
CA SER A 9 19.76 -16.03 14.59
C SER A 9 19.57 -15.54 13.16
N HIS A 10 18.68 -16.23 12.44
CA HIS A 10 18.25 -15.86 11.10
C HIS A 10 16.77 -15.52 11.11
N ILE A 11 16.38 -14.53 10.31
CA ILE A 11 14.98 -14.20 10.04
C ILE A 11 14.66 -14.49 8.57
N ALA A 12 13.45 -14.95 8.29
CA ALA A 12 13.00 -15.20 6.93
C ALA A 12 12.50 -13.92 6.27
N CYS A 13 12.88 -13.69 5.02
CA CYS A 13 12.31 -12.63 4.22
C CYS A 13 10.81 -12.86 4.01
N ALA A 14 9.99 -11.87 4.31
CA ALA A 14 8.55 -11.91 4.12
C ALA A 14 8.08 -11.97 2.64
N CYS A 15 8.98 -11.71 1.69
CA CYS A 15 8.72 -11.78 0.24
C CYS A 15 9.12 -13.13 -0.37
N CYS A 16 10.35 -13.61 -0.11
CA CYS A 16 10.89 -14.83 -0.75
C CYS A 16 11.24 -15.97 0.20
N SER A 17 11.00 -15.81 1.50
CA SER A 17 11.30 -16.79 2.58
C SER A 17 12.77 -17.20 2.73
N ARG A 18 13.70 -16.56 2.01
CA ARG A 18 15.14 -16.77 2.20
C ARG A 18 15.59 -16.28 3.58
N ARG A 19 16.56 -16.97 4.15
CA ARG A 19 17.15 -16.62 5.46
C ARG A 19 18.05 -15.39 5.31
N MET A 20 17.98 -14.51 6.31
CA MET A 20 18.77 -13.29 6.43
C MET A 20 19.31 -13.21 7.86
N PRO A 21 20.41 -12.46 8.09
CA PRO A 21 20.85 -12.14 9.45
C PRO A 21 19.71 -11.48 10.25
N SER A 22 19.51 -11.88 11.51
CA SER A 22 18.54 -11.22 12.38
C SER A 22 19.02 -9.83 12.78
N PRO A 23 18.14 -8.80 12.80
CA PRO A 23 18.49 -7.42 13.18
C PRO A 23 19.15 -7.29 14.56
N ASP A 24 18.87 -8.21 15.48
CA ASP A 24 19.37 -8.18 16.87
C ASP A 24 20.82 -8.68 17.03
N THR A 25 21.53 -8.88 15.92
CA THR A 25 22.94 -9.30 15.94
C THR A 25 23.85 -8.08 15.87
N ALA A 26 24.99 -8.09 16.59
CA ALA A 26 25.97 -7.00 16.54
C ALA A 26 26.48 -6.68 15.11
N VAL A 27 26.40 -7.66 14.20
CA VAL A 27 26.72 -7.53 12.77
C VAL A 27 25.67 -6.72 11.99
N SER A 28 24.46 -6.58 12.52
CA SER A 28 23.32 -5.94 11.84
C SER A 28 23.22 -4.44 12.08
N ALA A 29 24.01 -3.86 12.98
CA ALA A 29 24.01 -2.42 13.23
C ALA A 29 24.45 -1.61 12.00
N ASP A 30 25.33 -2.19 11.17
CA ASP A 30 25.85 -1.57 9.94
C ASP A 30 25.04 -1.97 8.68
N LEU A 31 24.03 -2.83 8.83
CA LEU A 31 23.22 -3.28 7.70
C LEU A 31 22.06 -2.32 7.43
N PRO A 32 21.70 -2.10 6.14
CA PRO A 32 20.51 -1.35 5.78
C PRO A 32 19.25 -1.90 6.48
N GLN A 33 18.38 -0.99 6.93
CA GLN A 33 17.13 -1.36 7.58
C GLN A 33 16.28 -2.26 6.66
N SER A 34 16.24 -3.54 6.97
CA SER A 34 15.56 -4.56 6.19
C SER A 34 14.08 -4.72 6.55
N ALA A 35 13.54 -3.91 7.47
CA ALA A 35 12.17 -4.03 7.97
C ALA A 35 11.24 -2.97 7.37
N CYS A 36 9.98 -3.35 7.12
CA CYS A 36 8.93 -2.40 6.76
C CYS A 36 8.55 -1.54 7.96
N CYS A 37 8.50 -0.21 7.81
CA CYS A 37 8.16 0.72 8.89
C CYS A 37 6.70 0.61 9.39
N LEU A 38 5.82 -0.07 8.66
CA LEU A 38 4.40 -0.23 9.02
C LEU A 38 4.06 -1.60 9.59
N CYS A 39 4.46 -2.69 8.91
CA CYS A 39 4.13 -4.06 9.36
C CYS A 39 5.27 -4.76 10.12
N ALA A 40 6.42 -4.10 10.28
CA ALA A 40 7.62 -4.60 10.96
C ALA A 40 8.23 -5.89 10.40
N ARG A 41 7.66 -6.49 9.35
CA ARG A 41 8.21 -7.69 8.69
C ARG A 41 9.55 -7.38 8.02
N SER A 42 10.44 -8.36 7.96
CA SER A 42 11.78 -8.23 7.37
C SER A 42 11.86 -8.67 5.90
N PHE A 43 12.71 -8.03 5.12
CA PHE A 43 12.80 -8.12 3.66
C PHE A 43 14.25 -8.07 3.18
N CYS A 44 14.60 -8.95 2.23
CA CYS A 44 16.01 -9.15 1.85
C CYS A 44 16.57 -8.16 0.85
N ALA A 45 15.74 -7.38 0.13
CA ALA A 45 16.20 -6.67 -1.07
C ALA A 45 17.36 -5.70 -0.80
N LEU A 46 17.37 -5.02 0.35
CA LEU A 46 18.46 -4.10 0.72
C LEU A 46 19.73 -4.81 1.18
N LEU A 47 19.65 -6.11 1.49
CA LEU A 47 20.78 -6.96 1.90
C LEU A 47 21.32 -7.79 0.73
N CYS A 48 20.65 -7.80 -0.42
CA CYS A 48 21.03 -8.59 -1.58
C CYS A 48 22.13 -7.87 -2.37
N THR A 49 23.37 -7.92 -1.87
CA THR A 49 24.56 -7.48 -2.61
C THR A 49 25.09 -8.62 -3.48
N PRO A 50 25.64 -8.34 -4.68
CA PRO A 50 26.33 -9.36 -5.48
C PRO A 50 27.50 -9.99 -4.69
N PRO A 51 27.76 -11.31 -4.81
CA PRO A 51 27.01 -12.30 -5.58
C PRO A 51 25.83 -12.88 -4.77
N SER A 52 24.62 -12.33 -4.95
CA SER A 52 23.39 -12.86 -4.37
C SER A 52 22.55 -13.50 -5.47
N THR A 53 22.00 -14.69 -5.20
CA THR A 53 21.06 -15.37 -6.11
C THR A 53 19.61 -14.95 -5.87
N CYS A 54 19.38 -13.92 -5.04
CA CYS A 54 18.04 -13.48 -4.70
C CYS A 54 17.46 -12.57 -5.78
N LEU A 55 16.24 -12.86 -6.22
CA LEU A 55 15.52 -12.08 -7.23
C LEU A 55 14.68 -10.94 -6.62
N CYS A 56 14.67 -10.79 -5.29
CA CYS A 56 13.97 -9.68 -4.66
C CYS A 56 14.65 -8.36 -4.98
N ASN A 57 13.88 -7.40 -5.48
CA ASN A 57 14.32 -6.03 -5.72
C ASN A 57 13.46 -5.03 -4.91
N SER A 58 13.79 -3.74 -5.00
CA SER A 58 13.12 -2.69 -4.24
C SER A 58 11.64 -2.52 -4.58
N LEU A 59 11.27 -2.80 -5.84
CA LEU A 59 9.89 -2.72 -6.33
C LEU A 59 9.04 -3.90 -5.84
N ALA A 60 9.56 -5.12 -5.85
CA ALA A 60 8.78 -6.30 -5.49
C ALA A 60 8.75 -6.58 -3.98
N CYS A 61 9.80 -6.18 -3.24
CA CYS A 61 10.05 -6.64 -1.87
C CYS A 61 9.93 -5.50 -0.84
N ILE A 62 10.90 -4.59 -0.81
CA ILE A 62 10.92 -3.41 0.10
C ILE A 62 11.54 -2.22 -0.61
N GLY A 63 10.86 -1.09 -0.55
CA GLY A 63 11.25 0.16 -1.22
C GLY A 63 10.73 1.36 -0.44
N THR A 64 10.69 2.54 -1.05
CA THR A 64 10.13 3.75 -0.46
C THR A 64 8.68 3.97 -0.88
N LEU A 65 7.92 4.80 -0.16
CA LEU A 65 6.59 5.22 -0.66
C LEU A 65 6.70 5.95 -2.02
N GLY A 66 7.77 6.74 -2.22
CA GLY A 66 8.05 7.43 -3.47
C GLY A 66 8.27 6.50 -4.67
N ASP A 67 8.65 5.24 -4.44
CA ASP A 67 8.84 4.23 -5.48
C ASP A 67 7.52 3.83 -6.16
N LEU A 68 6.35 4.26 -5.65
CA LEU A 68 5.07 4.12 -6.35
C LEU A 68 5.11 4.70 -7.77
N ARG A 69 5.96 5.70 -8.04
CA ARG A 69 6.17 6.29 -9.38
C ARG A 69 6.78 5.30 -10.39
N LEU A 70 7.48 4.29 -9.88
CA LEU A 70 8.09 3.23 -10.69
C LEU A 70 7.13 2.06 -10.91
N GLU A 71 5.97 2.05 -10.23
CA GLU A 71 4.92 1.04 -10.36
C GLU A 71 3.83 1.49 -11.36
N LEU A 72 4.14 2.44 -12.24
CA LEU A 72 3.22 2.91 -13.29
C LEU A 72 3.17 1.92 -14.48
N PRO A 73 2.02 1.77 -15.15
CA PRO A 73 0.74 2.45 -14.87
C PRO A 73 0.09 1.96 -13.56
N LEU A 74 -0.73 2.82 -12.94
CA LEU A 74 -1.43 2.51 -11.69
C LEU A 74 -2.12 1.13 -11.72
N PRO A 75 -2.00 0.35 -10.63
CA PRO A 75 -2.50 -1.02 -10.59
C PRO A 75 -4.03 -1.08 -10.58
N ASN A 76 -4.60 -2.22 -10.99
CA ASN A 76 -5.98 -2.57 -10.71
C ASN A 76 -5.98 -3.91 -9.94
N PRO A 77 -6.48 -3.97 -8.69
CA PRO A 77 -7.20 -2.91 -7.98
C PRO A 77 -6.30 -1.81 -7.38
N LEU A 78 -6.76 -0.56 -7.51
CA LEU A 78 -6.19 0.67 -6.96
C LEU A 78 -6.92 1.12 -5.68
N PHE A 79 -8.25 0.93 -5.64
CA PHE A 79 -9.14 1.44 -4.60
C PHE A 79 -9.58 0.30 -3.70
N LEU A 80 -9.09 0.25 -2.47
CA LEU A 80 -9.45 -0.66 -1.37
C LEU A 80 -9.59 -2.13 -1.79
N ARG A 81 -8.74 -2.58 -2.72
CA ARG A 81 -8.77 -3.92 -3.34
C ARG A 81 -10.11 -4.25 -4.04
N ASN A 82 -10.91 -3.24 -4.34
CA ASN A 82 -12.18 -3.31 -5.03
C ASN A 82 -11.98 -3.00 -6.52
N ALA A 83 -12.08 -4.02 -7.36
CA ALA A 83 -11.89 -3.88 -8.81
C ALA A 83 -12.91 -2.94 -9.49
N VAL A 84 -14.13 -2.84 -8.96
CA VAL A 84 -15.18 -1.97 -9.52
C VAL A 84 -14.84 -0.51 -9.26
N GLU A 85 -14.62 -0.13 -8.01
CA GLU A 85 -14.25 1.25 -7.66
C GLU A 85 -12.93 1.66 -8.31
N SER A 86 -11.97 0.73 -8.39
CA SER A 86 -10.71 0.96 -9.10
C SER A 86 -10.93 1.29 -10.57
N SER A 87 -11.80 0.52 -11.24
CA SER A 87 -12.13 0.76 -12.65
C SER A 87 -12.87 2.09 -12.83
N LEU A 88 -13.74 2.48 -11.89
CA LEU A 88 -14.41 3.78 -11.92
C LEU A 88 -13.42 4.94 -11.79
N VAL A 89 -12.44 4.84 -10.88
CA VAL A 89 -11.36 5.84 -10.76
C VAL A 89 -10.54 5.91 -12.04
N LEU A 90 -10.04 4.78 -12.55
CA LEU A 90 -9.21 4.76 -13.76
C LEU A 90 -9.97 5.29 -14.99
N ASN A 91 -11.25 4.95 -15.13
CA ASN A 91 -12.10 5.47 -16.20
C ASN A 91 -12.33 6.99 -16.08
N TYR A 92 -12.48 7.51 -14.84
CA TYR A 92 -12.56 8.94 -14.62
C TYR A 92 -11.27 9.64 -15.08
N LEU A 93 -10.10 9.14 -14.68
CA LEU A 93 -8.81 9.71 -15.10
C LEU A 93 -8.69 9.74 -16.62
N ALA A 94 -9.03 8.63 -17.28
CA ALA A 94 -8.98 8.53 -18.74
C ALA A 94 -9.93 9.55 -19.42
N ARG A 95 -11.15 9.73 -18.93
CA ARG A 95 -12.12 10.71 -19.47
C ARG A 95 -11.68 12.15 -19.26
N GLN A 96 -11.08 12.43 -18.11
CA GLN A 96 -10.57 13.76 -17.77
C GLN A 96 -9.17 14.02 -18.37
N ASN A 97 -8.63 13.07 -19.13
CA ASN A 97 -7.29 13.12 -19.71
C ASN A 97 -6.19 13.41 -18.67
N ILE A 98 -6.34 12.83 -17.47
CA ILE A 98 -5.36 12.94 -16.38
C ILE A 98 -4.39 11.77 -16.50
N ALA A 99 -3.11 12.07 -16.69
CA ALA A 99 -2.06 11.07 -16.72
C ALA A 99 -1.90 10.40 -15.34
N HIS A 100 -1.50 9.13 -15.33
CA HIS A 100 -1.35 8.40 -14.07
C HIS A 100 -0.23 8.98 -13.20
N GLU A 101 0.80 9.54 -13.83
CA GLU A 101 1.91 10.28 -13.22
C GLU A 101 1.42 11.52 -12.47
N ASP A 102 0.55 12.30 -13.11
CA ASP A 102 -0.03 13.53 -12.54
C ASP A 102 -0.97 13.19 -11.39
N PHE A 103 -1.80 12.16 -11.58
CA PHE A 103 -2.69 11.70 -10.52
C PHE A 103 -1.91 11.21 -9.31
N LEU A 104 -0.86 10.41 -9.52
CA LEU A 104 0.00 9.97 -8.42
C LEU A 104 0.70 11.15 -7.73
N THR A 105 1.09 12.17 -8.48
CA THR A 105 1.65 13.40 -7.90
C THR A 105 0.64 14.11 -7.01
N ILE A 106 -0.61 14.25 -7.44
CA ILE A 106 -1.71 14.81 -6.63
C ILE A 106 -1.90 14.02 -5.34
N LEU A 107 -1.95 12.69 -5.42
CA LEU A 107 -2.13 11.83 -4.24
C LEU A 107 -0.99 11.95 -3.23
N LEU A 108 0.24 12.10 -3.71
CA LEU A 108 1.44 12.17 -2.87
C LEU A 108 1.71 13.56 -2.30
N GLN A 109 0.95 14.60 -2.68
CA GLN A 109 1.09 15.95 -2.15
C GLN A 109 0.57 16.08 -0.71
N ASP A 110 -0.46 15.31 -0.34
CA ASP A 110 -1.07 15.38 0.99
C ASP A 110 -1.13 14.00 1.66
N LEU A 111 0.01 13.59 2.21
CA LEU A 111 0.13 12.34 2.96
C LEU A 111 -0.62 12.36 4.30
N SER A 112 -1.09 13.52 4.78
CA SER A 112 -1.86 13.60 6.04
C SER A 112 -3.20 12.85 5.94
N THR A 113 -3.71 12.68 4.71
CA THR A 113 -4.93 11.91 4.42
C THR A 113 -4.79 10.41 4.65
N LEU A 114 -3.57 9.87 4.80
CA LEU A 114 -3.36 8.45 5.16
C LEU A 114 -4.05 8.06 6.47
N THR A 115 -4.19 9.01 7.38
CA THR A 115 -4.77 8.83 8.72
C THR A 115 -6.13 9.51 8.90
N SER A 116 -6.74 10.04 7.83
CA SER A 116 -8.03 10.76 7.95
C SER A 116 -9.22 9.84 8.24
N HIS A 117 -9.08 8.55 7.94
CA HIS A 117 -10.09 7.52 8.23
C HIS A 117 -9.44 6.28 8.83
N HIS A 118 -10.19 5.59 9.68
CA HIS A 118 -9.76 4.32 10.25
C HIS A 118 -10.07 3.15 9.30
N PHE A 119 -9.06 2.33 8.97
CA PHE A 119 -9.20 1.16 8.10
C PHE A 119 -8.85 -0.14 8.84
N TYR A 120 -9.54 -1.24 8.51
CA TYR A 120 -9.24 -2.57 9.05
C TYR A 120 -8.22 -3.34 8.18
N ASP A 121 -7.10 -2.71 7.87
CA ASP A 121 -5.99 -3.30 7.11
C ASP A 121 -4.81 -3.74 7.98
N GLY A 122 -4.93 -3.58 9.31
CA GLY A 122 -3.92 -4.01 10.28
C GLY A 122 -2.67 -3.13 10.32
N LEU A 123 -2.68 -1.96 9.67
CA LEU A 123 -1.58 -1.01 9.75
C LEU A 123 -1.63 -0.22 11.07
N ASN A 124 -0.45 0.09 11.61
CA ASN A 124 -0.33 0.89 12.82
C ASN A 124 -0.50 2.38 12.49
N GLU A 125 -1.61 3.00 12.91
CA GLU A 125 -1.93 4.41 12.64
C GLU A 125 -0.85 5.38 13.14
N GLY A 126 -0.25 5.12 14.32
CA GLY A 126 0.84 5.95 14.83
C GLY A 126 2.10 5.94 13.96
N SER A 127 2.41 4.80 13.34
CA SER A 127 3.52 4.68 12.38
C SER A 127 3.15 5.28 11.04
N LEU A 128 1.89 5.16 10.64
CA LEU A 128 1.34 5.75 9.41
C LEU A 128 1.40 7.28 9.44
N ALA A 129 1.12 7.91 10.59
CA ALA A 129 1.20 9.35 10.79
C ALA A 129 2.62 9.94 10.58
N ARG A 130 3.66 9.10 10.58
CA ARG A 130 5.06 9.50 10.35
C ARG A 130 5.57 9.14 8.95
N VAL A 131 4.72 8.57 8.10
CA VAL A 131 5.11 8.17 6.76
C VAL A 131 5.37 9.39 5.89
N ASP A 132 6.49 9.34 5.18
CA ASP A 132 6.87 10.27 4.13
C ASP A 132 7.26 9.51 2.84
N LEU A 133 7.69 10.25 1.81
CA LEU A 133 8.09 9.65 0.54
C LEU A 133 9.33 8.76 0.64
N THR A 134 10.15 8.89 1.68
CA THR A 134 11.41 8.14 1.86
C THR A 134 11.24 6.89 2.72
N SER A 135 10.12 6.81 3.44
CA SER A 135 9.78 5.76 4.39
C SER A 135 9.86 4.37 3.76
N LYS A 136 10.68 3.50 4.38
CA LYS A 136 10.93 2.15 3.88
C LYS A 136 9.79 1.20 4.24
N MET A 137 9.14 0.65 3.23
CA MET A 137 7.99 -0.22 3.42
C MET A 137 7.87 -1.26 2.31
N CYS A 138 7.18 -2.35 2.64
CA CYS A 138 6.95 -3.44 1.70
C CYS A 138 5.87 -3.08 0.67
N ARG A 139 5.86 -3.82 -0.45
CA ARG A 139 4.88 -3.62 -1.52
C ARG A 139 3.42 -3.62 -1.04
N SER A 140 3.06 -4.54 -0.14
CA SER A 140 1.69 -4.60 0.39
C SER A 140 1.31 -3.34 1.16
N CYS A 141 2.21 -2.83 2.01
CA CYS A 141 1.96 -1.61 2.77
C CYS A 141 1.93 -0.38 1.86
N ARG A 142 2.78 -0.30 0.83
CA ARG A 142 2.69 0.76 -0.20
C ARG A 142 1.35 0.75 -0.91
N GLY A 143 0.87 -0.43 -1.31
CA GLY A 143 -0.43 -0.59 -1.94
C GLY A 143 -1.58 -0.14 -1.03
N SER A 144 -1.52 -0.46 0.27
CA SER A 144 -2.49 0.05 1.24
C SER A 144 -2.43 1.57 1.38
N CYS A 145 -1.24 2.18 1.48
CA CYS A 145 -1.10 3.63 1.51
C CYS A 145 -1.70 4.28 0.26
N LEU A 146 -1.32 3.82 -0.94
CA LEU A 146 -1.87 4.30 -2.21
C LEU A 146 -3.40 4.22 -2.21
N SER A 147 -3.94 3.08 -1.80
CA SER A 147 -5.38 2.87 -1.73
C SER A 147 -6.09 3.82 -0.77
N ARG A 148 -5.49 4.15 0.40
CA ARG A 148 -6.05 5.11 1.35
C ARG A 148 -6.03 6.54 0.78
N LEU A 149 -4.94 6.92 0.11
CA LEU A 149 -4.84 8.22 -0.58
C LEU A 149 -5.92 8.35 -1.67
N VAL A 150 -6.12 7.30 -2.49
CA VAL A 150 -7.15 7.30 -3.54
C VAL A 150 -8.55 7.39 -2.93
N TYR A 151 -8.81 6.71 -1.81
CA TYR A 151 -10.08 6.84 -1.09
C TYR A 151 -10.32 8.28 -0.62
N ALA A 152 -9.33 8.89 0.04
CA ALA A 152 -9.45 10.26 0.53
C ALA A 152 -9.64 11.27 -0.62
N TRP A 153 -8.87 11.14 -1.70
CA TRP A 153 -9.07 11.93 -2.91
C TRP A 153 -10.49 11.80 -3.46
N ARG A 154 -10.98 10.56 -3.60
CA ARG A 154 -12.32 10.30 -4.13
C ARG A 154 -13.41 10.91 -3.26
N LEU A 155 -13.25 10.85 -1.93
CA LEU A 155 -14.20 11.40 -0.97
C LEU A 155 -14.24 12.94 -1.02
N ASN A 156 -13.10 13.57 -1.30
CA ASN A 156 -12.95 15.03 -1.34
C ASN A 156 -13.30 15.66 -2.69
N LEU A 157 -13.72 14.87 -3.69
CA LEU A 157 -14.19 15.42 -4.96
C LEU A 157 -15.45 16.29 -4.79
N PRO A 158 -15.60 17.37 -5.58
CA PRO A 158 -16.83 18.15 -5.62
C PRO A 158 -18.08 17.30 -5.91
N GLN A 159 -19.21 17.63 -5.29
CA GLN A 159 -20.43 16.81 -5.39
C GLN A 159 -21.03 16.77 -6.80
N ASP A 160 -20.85 17.82 -7.59
CA ASP A 160 -21.15 17.85 -9.02
C ASP A 160 -20.25 16.90 -9.82
N GLU A 161 -18.93 16.87 -9.57
CA GLU A 161 -18.02 15.89 -10.18
C GLU A 161 -18.46 14.44 -9.89
N ILE A 162 -18.84 14.19 -8.63
CA ILE A 162 -19.35 12.90 -8.19
C ILE A 162 -20.61 12.50 -8.95
N ARG A 163 -21.61 13.39 -9.00
CA ARG A 163 -22.91 13.12 -9.65
C ARG A 163 -22.78 12.88 -11.14
N ASN A 164 -21.84 13.57 -11.81
CA ASN A 164 -21.69 13.50 -13.26
C ASN A 164 -20.87 12.27 -13.71
N ASN A 165 -19.93 11.80 -12.89
CA ASN A 165 -18.96 10.80 -13.32
C ASN A 165 -19.09 9.43 -12.64
N TRP A 166 -19.79 9.31 -11.51
CA TRP A 166 -19.96 8.04 -10.81
C TRP A 166 -21.39 7.52 -10.84
N PRO A 167 -21.57 6.19 -10.91
CA PRO A 167 -22.90 5.58 -10.88
C PRO A 167 -23.55 5.80 -9.50
N HIS A 168 -24.84 6.13 -9.51
CA HIS A 168 -25.64 6.18 -8.30
C HIS A 168 -25.85 4.76 -7.76
N ARG A 169 -25.31 4.49 -6.56
CA ARG A 169 -25.43 3.21 -5.86
C ARG A 169 -25.72 3.47 -4.38
N PRO A 170 -26.51 2.63 -3.71
CA PRO A 170 -26.67 2.71 -2.27
C PRO A 170 -25.32 2.45 -1.57
N ASN A 171 -25.08 3.12 -0.44
CA ASN A 171 -23.90 2.90 0.37
C ASN A 171 -23.92 1.49 1.00
N CYS A 172 -22.79 0.78 0.94
CA CYS A 172 -22.60 -0.43 1.72
C CYS A 172 -22.58 -0.09 3.22
N TYR A 173 -23.27 -0.86 4.06
CA TYR A 173 -23.24 -0.67 5.51
C TYR A 173 -21.84 -0.79 6.13
N TYR A 174 -20.98 -1.61 5.51
CA TYR A 174 -19.59 -1.77 5.94
C TYR A 174 -18.64 -0.77 5.26
N GLY A 175 -19.13 -0.01 4.27
CA GLY A 175 -18.41 1.05 3.56
C GLY A 175 -17.00 0.66 3.15
N ARG A 176 -16.04 1.56 3.40
CA ARG A 176 -14.62 1.35 3.14
C ARG A 176 -14.02 0.08 3.78
N ASN A 177 -14.61 -0.43 4.85
CA ASN A 177 -14.14 -1.61 5.58
C ASN A 177 -14.84 -2.92 5.16
N CYS A 178 -15.69 -2.88 4.13
CA CYS A 178 -16.37 -4.06 3.63
C CYS A 178 -15.37 -5.08 3.06
N GLN A 179 -15.31 -6.29 3.60
CA GLN A 179 -14.45 -7.36 3.05
C GLN A 179 -15.07 -8.01 1.80
N THR A 180 -16.40 -8.07 1.74
CA THR A 180 -17.15 -8.65 0.61
C THR A 180 -16.92 -7.91 -0.70
N GLN A 181 -16.57 -6.62 -0.65
CA GLN A 181 -16.24 -5.82 -1.84
C GLN A 181 -15.01 -6.36 -2.61
N VAL A 182 -14.13 -7.11 -1.93
CA VAL A 182 -12.91 -7.66 -2.52
C VAL A 182 -13.19 -8.98 -3.25
N SER A 183 -14.03 -9.83 -2.67
CA SER A 183 -14.26 -11.20 -3.15
C SER A 183 -15.52 -11.38 -3.99
N ASN A 184 -16.49 -10.47 -3.90
CA ASN A 184 -17.77 -10.58 -4.60
C ASN A 184 -17.98 -9.38 -5.54
N LEU A 185 -17.79 -9.63 -6.84
CA LEU A 185 -17.94 -8.61 -7.87
C LEU A 185 -19.35 -8.04 -7.93
N ALA A 186 -20.39 -8.87 -7.81
CA ALA A 186 -21.78 -8.41 -7.85
C ALA A 186 -22.09 -7.48 -6.66
N HIS A 187 -21.53 -7.75 -5.48
CA HIS A 187 -21.63 -6.86 -4.32
C HIS A 187 -20.95 -5.51 -4.59
N ALA A 188 -19.73 -5.53 -5.13
CA ALA A 188 -18.98 -4.32 -5.48
C ALA A 188 -19.68 -3.49 -6.58
N GLN A 189 -20.37 -4.14 -7.51
CA GLN A 189 -21.17 -3.47 -8.53
C GLN A 189 -22.44 -2.83 -7.96
N HIS A 190 -23.08 -3.50 -6.99
CA HIS A 190 -24.37 -3.05 -6.46
C HIS A 190 -24.23 -1.90 -5.45
N TYR A 191 -23.21 -1.93 -4.59
CA TYR A 191 -23.04 -0.95 -3.52
C TYR A 191 -21.89 0.03 -3.80
N ASN A 192 -22.02 1.26 -3.30
CA ASN A 192 -20.93 2.21 -3.17
C ASN A 192 -20.08 1.85 -1.93
N HIS A 193 -18.76 1.81 -2.09
CA HIS A 193 -17.80 1.59 -1.00
C HIS A 193 -16.95 2.82 -0.69
N CYS A 194 -17.08 3.91 -1.46
CA CYS A 194 -16.57 5.21 -1.07
C CYS A 194 -17.54 5.89 -0.07
N CYS A 195 -17.69 5.28 1.10
CA CYS A 195 -18.55 5.76 2.18
C CYS A 195 -18.09 5.24 3.54
N GLU A 196 -18.55 5.91 4.60
CA GLU A 196 -18.27 5.52 5.98
C GLU A 196 -18.98 4.21 6.38
N GLN A 197 -18.36 3.45 7.28
CA GLN A 197 -18.98 2.27 7.89
C GLN A 197 -20.06 2.73 8.88
N THR A 198 -21.26 2.19 8.73
CA THR A 198 -22.42 2.49 9.60
C THR A 198 -22.87 1.29 10.43
N ARG A 199 -22.39 0.07 10.11
CA ARG A 199 -22.68 -1.16 10.85
C ARG A 199 -21.39 -1.80 11.35
N PHE A 200 -21.33 -2.10 12.65
CA PHE A 200 -20.15 -2.65 13.37
C PHE A 200 -20.36 -4.07 13.91
N THR A 201 -21.45 -4.71 13.51
CA THR A 201 -21.83 -6.08 13.92
C THR A 201 -21.26 -7.13 13.01
#